data_AF-A0A7L4IMM0-F1
#
_entry.id   AF-A0A7L4IMM0-F1
#
_cell.length_a   1.000
_cell.length_b   1.000
_cell.length_c   1.000
_cell.angle_alpha   90.00
_cell.angle_beta   90.00
_cell.angle_gamma   90.00
#
_symmetry.space_group_name_H-M   'P 1'
#
loop_
_entity.id
_entity.type
_entity.pdbx_description
1 polymer ?
#
loop_
_entity_poly.entity_id
_entity_poly.type
_entity_poly.pdbx_seq_one_letter_code
_entity_poly.pdbx_strand_id
1 'polypeptide(L)'
;SQSEQQVLSSQLECVQSIKDGVLEEAKCTESERVTLFPQQGSGAETHTQSALRLLQVETDTLYNKGDSEDLYVTNILYEREVTKREVTGAEVTELVWKLCLAHSASYETADLFMTLVFELRHLSLEALRALWQRSSFKCRDNWQPLIDALPSCATEACVVLMKDLIVSGEVEEDKVEYFFWSFAFIPNPTLGMIESLAPLLKSPRASQSCFLGVTALVHRFCSAHSSCDIVPAVQSVMRTLGKFLGGNCTVQDSEDLSKLQLVLKAIGNAGLAAAALAPALGRCALRGRPVQTRLAAVRAFRRVPCPARVSDPPLLLP
;
A
#
# COMPACT_ATOMS: atom_id res chain seq x y z
N SER A 1 -24.06 10.16 13.67
CA SER A 1 -22.68 10.28 14.18
C SER A 1 -22.16 8.87 14.43
N GLN A 2 -21.33 8.34 13.54
CA GLN A 2 -20.60 7.10 13.82
C GLN A 2 -19.36 7.51 14.61
N SER A 3 -19.33 7.19 15.90
CA SER A 3 -18.11 7.25 16.69
C SER A 3 -17.08 6.35 16.02
N GLU A 4 -15.92 6.88 15.65
CA GLU A 4 -14.78 6.07 15.27
C GLU A 4 -14.53 5.07 16.39
N GLN A 5 -14.71 3.78 16.11
CA GLN A 5 -14.43 2.74 17.08
C GLN A 5 -12.92 2.69 17.26
N GLN A 6 -12.46 3.13 18.42
CA GLN A 6 -11.06 3.08 18.79
C GLN A 6 -10.68 1.61 19.03
N VAL A 7 -10.04 1.01 18.02
CA VAL A 7 -9.63 -0.42 18.00
C VAL A 7 -8.50 -0.70 19.01
N LEU A 8 -7.67 0.31 19.29
CA LEU A 8 -6.55 0.26 20.23
C LEU A 8 -6.70 1.37 21.28
N SER A 9 -6.74 0.97 22.56
CA SER A 9 -6.68 1.88 23.70
C SER A 9 -5.34 1.69 24.41
N SER A 10 -4.52 2.73 24.47
CA SER A 10 -3.23 2.71 25.15
C SER A 10 -3.25 3.70 26.33
N GLN A 11 -2.68 3.29 27.47
CA GLN A 11 -2.52 4.12 28.67
C GLN A 11 -1.13 3.90 29.25
N LEU A 12 -0.47 4.99 29.62
CA LEU A 12 0.82 4.99 30.30
C LEU A 12 0.73 5.86 31.55
N GLU A 13 1.06 5.31 32.71
CA GLU A 13 1.13 6.01 33.98
C GLU A 13 2.51 5.83 34.60
N CYS A 14 3.20 6.94 34.89
CA CYS A 14 4.52 6.92 35.51
C CYS A 14 4.50 7.73 36.81
N VAL A 15 5.00 7.13 37.89
CA VAL A 15 5.21 7.78 39.19
C VAL A 15 6.72 7.91 39.40
N GLN A 16 7.17 9.15 39.62
CA GLN A 16 8.58 9.49 39.82
C GLN A 16 8.80 10.09 41.20
N SER A 17 9.85 9.65 41.89
CA SER A 17 10.35 10.23 43.13
C SER A 17 11.65 10.95 42.84
N ILE A 18 11.66 12.27 43.04
CA ILE A 18 12.82 13.12 42.80
C ILE A 18 13.21 13.76 44.13
N LYS A 19 14.47 13.62 44.51
CA LYS A 19 15.04 14.22 45.71
C LYS A 19 16.31 14.98 45.36
N ASP A 20 16.42 16.21 45.84
CA ASP A 20 17.57 17.09 45.58
C ASP A 20 17.91 17.24 44.08
N GLY A 21 16.89 17.22 43.22
CA GLY A 21 17.05 17.30 41.76
C GLY A 21 17.50 15.99 41.08
N VAL A 22 17.64 14.90 41.83
CA VAL A 22 18.03 13.58 41.32
C VAL A 22 16.84 12.61 41.36
N LEU A 23 16.66 11.85 40.28
CA LEU A 23 15.64 10.79 40.21
C LEU A 23 16.04 9.61 41.10
N GLU A 24 15.33 9.41 42.22
CA GLU A 24 15.56 8.26 43.11
C GLU A 24 14.83 7.00 42.63
N GLU A 25 13.59 7.16 42.14
CA GLU A 25 12.78 6.05 41.67
C GLU A 25 11.84 6.52 40.55
N ALA A 26 11.65 5.70 39.53
CA ALA A 26 10.57 5.82 38.56
C ALA A 26 9.88 4.47 38.42
N LYS A 27 8.55 4.43 38.50
CA LYS A 27 7.73 3.27 38.18
C LYS A 27 6.72 3.66 37.12
N CYS A 28 6.75 2.96 36.00
CA CYS A 28 5.81 3.14 34.91
C CYS A 28 4.98 1.88 34.72
N THR A 29 3.69 2.08 34.46
CA THR A 29 2.75 1.04 34.08
C THR A 29 2.13 1.43 32.76
N GLU A 30 2.26 0.55 31.77
CA GLU A 30 1.71 0.70 30.43
C GLU A 30 0.69 -0.40 30.16
N SER A 31 -0.47 -0.04 29.64
CA SER A 31 -1.51 -0.99 29.23
C SER A 31 -1.97 -0.69 27.81
N GLU A 32 -1.95 -1.69 26.95
CA GLU A 32 -2.43 -1.63 25.57
C GLU A 32 -3.55 -2.64 25.37
N ARG A 33 -4.76 -2.17 25.10
CA ARG A 33 -5.93 -3.03 24.86
C ARG A 33 -6.37 -2.93 23.41
N VAL A 34 -6.31 -4.03 22.70
CA VAL A 34 -6.86 -4.20 21.35
C VAL A 34 -8.24 -4.84 21.46
N THR A 35 -9.26 -4.17 20.95
CA THR A 35 -10.64 -4.71 20.89
C THR A 35 -11.05 -4.87 19.44
N LEU A 36 -11.09 -6.12 18.96
CA LEU A 36 -11.44 -6.42 17.55
C LEU A 36 -12.95 -6.49 17.34
N PHE A 37 -13.69 -7.00 18.33
CA PHE A 37 -15.14 -7.15 18.28
C PHE A 37 -15.78 -6.72 19.61
N PRO A 38 -16.23 -5.46 19.75
CA PRO A 38 -16.76 -4.92 21.00
C PRO A 38 -17.91 -5.73 21.60
N GLN A 39 -18.69 -6.41 20.75
CA GLN A 39 -19.89 -7.16 21.16
C GLN A 39 -19.60 -8.61 21.58
N GLN A 40 -18.40 -9.14 21.35
CA GLN A 40 -18.06 -10.55 21.63
C GLN A 40 -16.99 -10.72 22.71
N GLY A 41 -16.52 -9.63 23.34
CA GLY A 41 -15.48 -9.69 24.37
C GLY A 41 -14.13 -10.19 23.83
N SER A 42 -13.92 -10.17 22.52
CA SER A 42 -12.70 -10.63 21.86
C SER A 42 -11.71 -9.48 21.73
N GLY A 43 -10.57 -9.63 22.41
CA GLY A 43 -9.49 -8.66 22.46
C GLY A 43 -8.23 -9.22 23.11
N ALA A 44 -7.15 -8.47 23.05
CA ALA A 44 -5.90 -8.76 23.74
C ALA A 44 -5.49 -7.55 24.58
N GLU A 45 -4.93 -7.79 25.75
CA GLU A 45 -4.41 -6.74 26.62
C GLU A 45 -2.96 -7.06 26.97
N THR A 46 -2.08 -6.11 26.67
CA THR A 46 -0.67 -6.14 27.05
C THR A 46 -0.50 -5.22 28.25
N HIS A 47 0.22 -5.68 29.28
CA HIS A 47 0.49 -4.91 30.49
C HIS A 47 1.99 -4.94 30.80
N THR A 48 2.66 -3.80 30.69
CA THR A 48 4.10 -3.65 30.91
C THR A 48 4.35 -2.83 32.17
N GLN A 49 5.23 -3.30 33.04
CA GLN A 49 5.67 -2.58 34.23
C GLN A 49 7.18 -2.37 34.16
N SER A 50 7.61 -1.12 34.32
CA SER A 50 9.03 -0.73 34.27
C SER A 50 9.38 0.01 35.55
N ALA A 51 10.48 -0.37 36.20
CA ALA A 51 10.95 0.28 37.41
C ALA A 51 12.45 0.62 37.29
N LEU A 52 12.79 1.88 37.54
CA LEU A 52 14.15 2.38 37.66
C LEU A 52 14.37 2.87 39.09
N ARG A 53 15.47 2.49 39.72
CA ARG A 53 15.83 2.90 41.09
C ARG A 53 17.29 3.30 41.15
N LEU A 54 17.55 4.45 41.77
CA LEU A 54 18.90 4.86 42.14
C LEU A 54 19.36 4.00 43.31
N LEU A 55 20.41 3.22 43.10
CA LEU A 55 21.00 2.38 44.15
C LEU A 55 22.14 3.09 44.85
N GLN A 56 23.02 3.76 44.09
CA GLN A 56 24.19 4.44 44.59
C GLN A 56 24.61 5.56 43.62
N VAL A 57 25.19 6.62 44.16
CA VAL A 57 25.85 7.67 43.38
C VAL A 57 27.35 7.52 43.61
N GLU A 58 28.11 7.34 42.53
CA GLU A 58 29.57 7.26 42.56
C GLU A 58 30.17 8.49 41.85
N THR A 59 31.23 9.06 42.41
CA THR A 59 32.00 10.11 41.74
C THR A 59 32.93 9.47 40.73
N ASP A 60 32.57 9.54 39.45
CA ASP A 60 33.34 8.86 38.42
C ASP A 60 34.59 9.65 37.97
N THR A 61 35.68 8.90 37.74
CA THR A 61 36.96 9.38 37.22
C THR A 61 37.11 8.96 35.77
N LEU A 62 37.09 9.95 34.86
CA LEU A 62 37.46 9.86 33.44
C LEU A 62 36.93 8.63 32.67
N TYR A 63 35.72 8.76 32.14
CA TYR A 63 35.24 7.89 31.06
C TYR A 63 36.13 8.02 29.82
N ASN A 64 36.80 6.94 29.44
CA ASN A 64 37.21 6.76 28.04
C ASN A 64 35.93 6.66 27.22
N LYS A 65 35.59 7.71 26.47
CA LYS A 65 34.61 7.60 25.39
C LYS A 65 35.14 6.52 24.44
N GLY A 66 34.52 5.35 24.45
CA GLY A 66 34.70 4.41 23.36
C GLY A 66 34.25 5.14 22.09
N ASP A 67 35.16 5.33 21.14
CA ASP A 67 34.80 5.72 19.79
C ASP A 67 33.91 4.60 19.24
N SER A 68 32.60 4.83 19.28
CA SER A 68 31.63 4.00 18.59
C SER A 68 31.21 4.79 17.35
N GLU A 69 31.91 4.52 16.25
CA GLU A 69 31.72 5.21 14.96
C GLU A 69 30.30 5.02 14.38
N ASP A 70 29.48 4.13 14.96
CA ASP A 70 28.13 3.77 14.51
C ASP A 70 26.98 4.38 15.33
N LEU A 71 27.23 5.38 16.19
CA LEU A 71 26.18 6.04 16.96
C LEU A 71 25.71 7.32 16.26
N TYR A 72 24.40 7.44 16.05
CA TYR A 72 23.75 8.68 15.61
C TYR A 72 22.76 9.14 16.69
N VAL A 73 22.69 10.46 16.90
CA VAL A 73 21.80 11.06 17.89
C VAL A 73 20.47 11.39 17.23
N THR A 74 19.39 10.87 17.78
CA THR A 74 18.02 11.20 17.37
C THR A 74 17.16 11.63 18.55
N ASN A 75 15.85 11.72 18.34
CA ASN A 75 14.91 12.04 19.40
C ASN A 75 14.57 10.78 20.23
N ILE A 76 13.78 10.94 21.28
CA ILE A 76 13.43 9.83 22.19
C ILE A 76 12.28 8.94 21.67
N LEU A 77 11.74 9.21 20.48
CA LEU A 77 10.70 8.36 19.92
C LEU A 77 11.29 7.01 19.54
N TYR A 78 10.50 5.96 19.71
CA TYR A 78 10.90 4.62 19.33
C TYR A 78 11.24 4.57 17.84
N GLU A 79 12.51 4.27 17.55
CA GLU A 79 12.98 3.97 16.21
C GLU A 79 13.03 2.46 16.06
N ARG A 80 12.23 1.95 15.12
CA ARG A 80 12.19 0.52 14.86
C ARG A 80 13.50 0.10 14.22
N GLU A 81 14.27 -0.70 14.95
CA GLU A 81 15.36 -1.46 14.34
C GLU A 81 14.75 -2.44 13.33
N VAL A 82 14.92 -2.14 12.04
CA VAL A 82 14.60 -3.10 10.99
C VAL A 82 15.79 -4.05 10.91
N THR A 83 15.80 -5.07 11.77
CA THR A 83 16.70 -6.21 11.57
C THR A 83 16.38 -6.78 10.19
N LYS A 84 17.27 -6.55 9.22
CA LYS A 84 17.20 -7.21 7.92
C LYS A 84 17.47 -8.69 8.16
N ARG A 85 16.42 -9.46 8.41
CA ARG A 85 16.50 -10.91 8.36
C ARG A 85 16.87 -11.27 6.93
N GLU A 86 18.09 -11.72 6.72
CA GLU A 86 18.53 -12.24 5.44
C GLU A 86 17.88 -13.61 5.23
N VAL A 87 16.73 -13.59 4.55
CA VAL A 87 16.05 -14.80 4.12
C VAL A 87 16.76 -15.32 2.88
N THR A 88 17.19 -16.57 2.93
CA THR A 88 17.86 -17.17 1.78
C THR A 88 16.82 -17.67 0.78
N GLY A 89 17.13 -17.59 -0.51
CA GLY A 89 16.25 -18.15 -1.55
C GLY A 89 16.00 -19.66 -1.37
N ALA A 90 16.85 -20.38 -0.63
CA ALA A 90 16.69 -21.80 -0.33
C ALA A 90 15.54 -22.09 0.66
N GLU A 91 15.33 -21.24 1.66
CA GLU A 91 14.24 -21.41 2.63
C GLU A 91 12.87 -21.21 1.94
N VAL A 92 12.75 -20.18 1.13
CA VAL A 92 11.52 -19.90 0.36
C VAL A 92 11.22 -21.02 -0.63
N THR A 93 12.27 -21.56 -1.22
CA THR A 93 12.18 -22.70 -2.13
C THR A 93 11.60 -23.94 -1.44
N GLU A 94 12.03 -24.25 -0.22
CA GLU A 94 11.49 -25.36 0.56
C GLU A 94 10.01 -25.17 0.89
N LEU A 95 9.58 -23.94 1.20
CA LEU A 95 8.17 -23.61 1.45
C LEU A 95 7.32 -23.82 0.19
N VAL A 96 7.76 -23.34 -0.97
CA VAL A 96 7.08 -23.58 -2.24
C VAL A 96 6.94 -25.08 -2.50
N TRP A 97 8.01 -25.84 -2.29
CA TRP A 97 8.00 -27.30 -2.45
C TRP A 97 7.00 -28.00 -1.52
N LYS A 98 6.97 -27.64 -0.23
CA LYS A 98 6.00 -28.19 0.73
C LYS A 98 4.56 -27.91 0.30
N LEU A 99 4.28 -26.70 -0.19
CA LEU A 99 2.98 -26.32 -0.74
C LEU A 99 2.62 -27.08 -2.02
N CYS A 100 3.59 -27.39 -2.88
CA CYS A 100 3.36 -28.24 -4.06
C CYS A 100 2.84 -29.64 -3.69
N LEU A 101 3.27 -30.17 -2.53
CA LEU A 101 2.93 -31.50 -2.04
C LEU A 101 1.68 -31.51 -1.16
N ALA A 102 1.14 -30.35 -0.81
CA ALA A 102 -0.08 -30.26 -0.03
C ALA A 102 -1.30 -30.61 -0.91
N HIS A 103 -2.06 -31.64 -0.52
CA HIS A 103 -3.19 -32.15 -1.30
C HIS A 103 -4.55 -31.59 -0.85
N SER A 104 -4.61 -30.83 0.24
CA SER A 104 -5.86 -30.30 0.80
C SER A 104 -5.70 -28.91 1.41
N ALA A 105 -6.81 -28.16 1.43
CA ALA A 105 -6.94 -26.90 2.15
C ALA A 105 -7.11 -27.20 3.65
N SER A 106 -6.00 -27.46 4.33
CA SER A 106 -5.94 -27.63 5.79
C SER A 106 -5.36 -26.38 6.47
N TYR A 107 -5.44 -26.33 7.80
CA TYR A 107 -4.82 -25.24 8.57
C TYR A 107 -3.30 -25.22 8.41
N GLU A 108 -2.68 -26.38 8.28
CA GLU A 108 -1.24 -26.53 8.05
C GLU A 108 -0.84 -25.97 6.67
N THR A 109 -1.64 -26.24 5.62
CA THR A 109 -1.40 -25.66 4.29
C THR A 109 -1.56 -24.14 4.30
N ALA A 110 -2.55 -23.62 5.05
CA ALA A 110 -2.74 -22.18 5.20
C ALA A 110 -1.58 -21.52 5.95
N ASP A 111 -1.06 -22.16 7.01
CA ASP A 111 0.11 -21.70 7.76
C ASP A 111 1.39 -21.67 6.89
N LEU A 112 1.61 -22.73 6.09
CA LEU A 112 2.70 -22.77 5.12
C LEU A 112 2.60 -21.65 4.08
N PHE A 113 1.39 -21.38 3.58
CA PHE A 113 1.16 -20.31 2.62
C PHE A 113 1.41 -18.93 3.23
N MET A 114 0.93 -18.69 4.46
CA MET A 114 1.18 -17.45 5.18
C MET A 114 2.68 -17.26 5.44
N THR A 115 3.38 -18.32 5.85
CA THR A 115 4.83 -18.31 6.03
C THR A 115 5.54 -17.95 4.72
N LEU A 116 5.15 -18.55 3.58
CA LEU A 116 5.68 -18.20 2.27
C LEU A 116 5.50 -16.70 1.97
N VAL A 117 4.31 -16.14 2.20
CA VAL A 117 4.05 -14.70 2.01
C VAL A 117 4.95 -13.84 2.88
N PHE A 118 5.16 -14.21 4.15
CA PHE A 118 6.05 -13.46 5.05
C PHE A 118 7.50 -13.53 4.59
N GLU A 119 8.00 -14.69 4.18
CA GLU A 119 9.38 -14.84 3.72
C GLU A 119 9.62 -14.07 2.40
N LEU A 120 8.65 -14.07 1.48
CA LEU A 120 8.73 -13.27 0.24
C LEU A 120 8.89 -11.76 0.50
N ARG A 121 8.33 -11.23 1.59
CA ARG A 121 8.47 -9.81 1.95
C ARG A 121 9.89 -9.39 2.27
N HIS A 122 10.75 -10.34 2.64
CA HIS A 122 12.13 -10.08 3.01
C HIS A 122 13.12 -10.26 1.84
N LEU A 123 12.67 -10.83 0.72
CA LEU A 123 13.54 -11.04 -0.43
C LEU A 123 13.76 -9.76 -1.25
N SER A 124 15.00 -9.56 -1.70
CA SER A 124 15.30 -8.53 -2.70
C SER A 124 14.71 -8.89 -4.07
N LEU A 125 14.65 -7.92 -4.98
CA LEU A 125 14.20 -8.16 -6.35
C LEU A 125 15.09 -9.18 -7.08
N GLU A 126 16.40 -9.11 -6.87
CA GLU A 126 17.38 -10.05 -7.43
C GLU A 126 17.14 -11.47 -6.90
N ALA A 127 16.89 -11.60 -5.59
CA ALA A 127 16.59 -12.89 -4.97
C ALA A 127 15.25 -13.48 -5.48
N LEU A 128 14.22 -12.64 -5.63
CA LEU A 128 12.92 -13.03 -6.21
C LEU A 128 13.05 -13.49 -7.67
N ARG A 129 13.82 -12.77 -8.49
CA ARG A 129 14.11 -13.16 -9.87
C ARG A 129 14.91 -14.46 -9.92
N ALA A 130 15.92 -14.61 -9.06
CA ALA A 130 16.70 -15.85 -8.97
C ALA A 130 15.82 -17.04 -8.54
N LEU A 131 14.90 -16.83 -7.61
CA LEU A 131 13.91 -17.83 -7.20
C LEU A 131 13.04 -18.26 -8.38
N TRP A 132 12.50 -17.30 -9.14
CA TRP A 132 11.65 -17.59 -10.32
C TRP A 132 12.39 -18.34 -11.44
N GLN A 133 13.66 -18.02 -11.67
CA GLN A 133 14.47 -18.66 -12.71
C GLN A 133 14.95 -20.08 -12.36
N ARG A 134 14.90 -20.47 -11.07
CA ARG A 134 15.35 -21.81 -10.64
C ARG A 134 14.33 -22.88 -11.03
N SER A 135 14.59 -23.51 -12.19
CA SER A 135 13.74 -24.53 -12.81
C SER A 135 13.50 -25.79 -11.97
N SER A 136 14.35 -26.11 -10.99
CA SER A 136 14.24 -27.31 -10.14
C SER A 136 13.06 -27.30 -9.15
N PHE A 137 12.30 -26.19 -9.07
CA PHE A 137 11.25 -25.99 -8.06
C PHE A 137 9.85 -25.75 -8.62
N LYS A 138 9.64 -26.00 -9.92
CA LYS A 138 8.29 -26.01 -10.48
C LYS A 138 7.48 -27.17 -9.89
N CYS A 139 6.34 -26.87 -9.28
CA CYS A 139 5.38 -27.89 -8.87
C CYS A 139 4.83 -28.58 -10.12
N ARG A 140 5.30 -29.78 -10.48
CA ARG A 140 4.82 -30.50 -11.68
C ARG A 140 4.68 -29.57 -12.90
N ASP A 141 5.74 -28.81 -13.19
CA ASP A 141 5.85 -27.80 -14.25
C ASP A 141 5.11 -26.45 -14.07
N ASN A 142 4.47 -26.17 -12.92
CA ASN A 142 3.84 -24.86 -12.65
C ASN A 142 4.35 -24.19 -11.36
N TRP A 143 4.37 -22.86 -11.33
CA TRP A 143 4.77 -22.00 -10.21
C TRP A 143 3.59 -21.62 -9.30
N GLN A 144 2.55 -22.45 -9.25
CA GLN A 144 1.23 -22.09 -8.69
C GLN A 144 1.29 -21.47 -7.28
N PRO A 145 1.96 -22.08 -6.27
CA PRO A 145 2.00 -21.50 -4.93
C PRO A 145 2.71 -20.13 -4.88
N LEU A 146 3.75 -19.95 -5.70
CA LEU A 146 4.49 -18.69 -5.77
C LEU A 146 3.65 -17.61 -6.48
N ILE A 147 3.01 -17.94 -7.60
CA ILE A 147 2.09 -17.05 -8.33
C ILE A 147 0.96 -16.59 -7.40
N ASP A 148 0.37 -17.51 -6.63
CA ASP A 148 -0.75 -17.18 -5.74
C ASP A 148 -0.29 -16.34 -4.52
N ALA A 149 0.95 -16.52 -4.06
CA ALA A 149 1.52 -15.78 -2.92
C ALA A 149 1.99 -14.36 -3.27
N LEU A 150 2.50 -14.13 -4.48
CA LEU A 150 3.05 -12.83 -4.92
C LEU A 150 2.10 -11.63 -4.67
N PRO A 151 0.80 -11.72 -5.02
CA PRO A 151 -0.22 -10.71 -4.70
C PRO A 151 -0.32 -10.30 -3.22
N SER A 152 -0.04 -11.22 -2.30
CA SER A 152 -0.14 -11.00 -0.86
C SER A 152 1.17 -10.49 -0.23
N CYS A 153 2.27 -10.55 -0.99
CA CYS A 153 3.57 -10.07 -0.55
C CYS A 153 3.55 -8.55 -0.32
N ALA A 154 2.96 -7.79 -1.24
CA ALA A 154 2.74 -6.34 -1.13
C ALA A 154 4.00 -5.48 -0.88
N THR A 155 5.19 -5.96 -1.25
CA THR A 155 6.44 -5.17 -1.28
C THR A 155 6.75 -4.66 -2.68
N GLU A 156 7.58 -3.64 -2.79
CA GLU A 156 7.96 -3.07 -4.10
C GLU A 156 8.63 -4.12 -4.99
N ALA A 157 9.54 -4.92 -4.43
CA ALA A 157 10.22 -5.99 -5.16
C ALA A 157 9.24 -7.02 -5.74
N CYS A 158 8.22 -7.42 -4.96
CA CYS A 158 7.16 -8.31 -5.43
C CYS A 158 6.30 -7.67 -6.53
N VAL A 159 5.98 -6.39 -6.43
CA VAL A 159 5.24 -5.65 -7.47
C VAL A 159 6.04 -5.55 -8.76
N VAL A 160 7.33 -5.26 -8.67
CA VAL A 160 8.22 -5.19 -9.85
C VAL A 160 8.34 -6.56 -10.51
N LEU A 161 8.48 -7.65 -9.73
CA LEU A 161 8.48 -9.00 -10.29
C LEU A 161 7.14 -9.30 -10.98
N MET A 162 6.00 -9.05 -10.33
CA MET A 162 4.67 -9.24 -10.96
C MET A 162 4.57 -8.48 -12.29
N LYS A 163 5.04 -7.22 -12.33
CA LYS A 163 5.08 -6.42 -13.56
C LYS A 163 6.00 -7.03 -14.62
N ASP A 164 7.15 -7.58 -14.25
CA ASP A 164 8.06 -8.24 -15.18
C ASP A 164 7.41 -9.49 -15.80
N LEU A 165 6.73 -10.31 -14.98
CA LEU A 165 6.01 -11.51 -15.44
C LEU A 165 4.84 -11.18 -16.38
N ILE A 166 4.10 -10.10 -16.09
CA ILE A 166 3.04 -9.59 -16.97
C ILE A 166 3.62 -9.17 -18.33
N VAL A 167 4.76 -8.48 -18.34
CA VAL A 167 5.38 -7.98 -19.57
C VAL A 167 6.05 -9.08 -20.37
N SER A 168 6.66 -10.08 -19.72
CA SER A 168 7.28 -11.22 -20.40
C SER A 168 6.26 -12.24 -20.92
N GLY A 169 5.02 -12.21 -20.43
CA GLY A 169 3.98 -13.17 -20.81
C GLY A 169 4.20 -14.56 -20.23
N GLU A 170 4.94 -14.66 -19.12
CA GLU A 170 5.23 -15.92 -18.42
C GLU A 170 4.08 -16.41 -17.51
N VAL A 171 2.98 -15.66 -17.45
CA VAL A 171 1.83 -15.91 -16.57
C VAL A 171 0.55 -15.83 -17.39
N GLU A 172 -0.40 -16.74 -17.12
CA GLU A 172 -1.69 -16.82 -17.79
C GLU A 172 -2.58 -15.58 -17.53
N GLU A 173 -3.51 -15.30 -18.45
CA GLU A 173 -4.31 -14.06 -18.43
C GLU A 173 -5.17 -13.90 -17.17
N ASP A 174 -5.75 -14.98 -16.64
CA ASP A 174 -6.53 -14.99 -15.41
C ASP A 174 -5.67 -14.62 -14.18
N LYS A 175 -4.42 -15.07 -14.14
CA LYS A 175 -3.44 -14.74 -13.10
C LYS A 175 -2.95 -13.31 -13.22
N VAL A 176 -2.77 -12.81 -14.45
CA VAL A 176 -2.49 -11.38 -14.70
C VAL A 176 -3.61 -10.49 -14.16
N GLU A 177 -4.87 -10.85 -14.38
CA GLU A 177 -6.02 -10.12 -13.81
C GLU A 177 -5.98 -10.13 -12.28
N TYR A 178 -5.64 -11.25 -11.66
CA TYR A 178 -5.50 -11.35 -10.20
C TYR A 178 -4.39 -10.43 -9.66
N PHE A 179 -3.24 -10.36 -10.35
CA PHE A 179 -2.15 -9.45 -9.99
C PHE A 179 -2.64 -8.00 -10.00
N PHE A 180 -3.33 -7.57 -11.06
CA PHE A 180 -3.85 -6.21 -11.14
C PHE A 180 -4.86 -5.88 -10.04
N TRP A 181 -5.78 -6.79 -9.71
CA TRP A 181 -6.72 -6.58 -8.61
C TRP A 181 -6.01 -6.46 -7.26
N SER A 182 -4.93 -7.23 -7.04
CA SER A 182 -4.16 -7.21 -5.80
C SER A 182 -3.54 -5.84 -5.48
N PHE A 183 -3.20 -5.04 -6.50
CA PHE A 183 -2.60 -3.72 -6.31
C PHE A 183 -3.50 -2.76 -5.52
N ALA A 184 -4.82 -2.93 -5.59
CA ALA A 184 -5.76 -2.14 -4.81
C ALA A 184 -5.68 -2.41 -3.30
N PHE A 185 -5.09 -3.53 -2.89
CA PHE A 185 -5.03 -3.98 -1.50
C PHE A 185 -3.66 -3.74 -0.84
N ILE A 186 -2.65 -3.28 -1.58
CA ILE A 186 -1.32 -2.96 -1.03
C ILE A 186 -1.45 -1.85 0.04
N PRO A 187 -1.11 -2.08 1.32
CA PRO A 187 -1.43 -1.16 2.41
C PRO A 187 -0.61 0.14 2.36
N ASN A 188 0.69 0.04 2.04
CA ASN A 188 1.62 1.16 2.00
C ASN A 188 2.32 1.21 0.64
N PRO A 189 1.67 1.74 -0.41
CA PRO A 189 2.29 1.85 -1.72
C PRO A 189 3.51 2.77 -1.68
N THR A 190 4.53 2.44 -2.45
CA THR A 190 5.73 3.27 -2.62
C THR A 190 5.71 4.03 -3.94
N LEU A 191 6.58 5.03 -4.08
CA LEU A 191 6.79 5.71 -5.36
C LEU A 191 7.28 4.75 -6.46
N GLY A 192 8.21 3.85 -6.15
CA GLY A 192 8.77 2.88 -7.10
C GLY A 192 7.72 1.90 -7.64
N MET A 193 6.73 1.51 -6.83
CA MET A 193 5.58 0.75 -7.31
C MET A 193 4.76 1.52 -8.38
N ILE A 194 4.52 2.82 -8.17
CA ILE A 194 3.78 3.63 -9.14
C ILE A 194 4.60 3.81 -10.42
N GLU A 195 5.89 4.10 -10.29
CA GLU A 195 6.79 4.29 -11.42
C GLU A 195 6.90 3.03 -12.29
N SER A 196 6.99 1.86 -11.66
CA SER A 196 7.09 0.58 -12.38
C SER A 196 5.79 0.19 -13.08
N LEU A 197 4.63 0.49 -12.49
CA LEU A 197 3.31 0.10 -13.03
C LEU A 197 2.71 1.12 -14.01
N ALA A 198 3.03 2.41 -13.88
CA ALA A 198 2.46 3.46 -14.74
C ALA A 198 2.61 3.21 -16.27
N PRO A 199 3.71 2.63 -16.77
CA PRO A 199 3.84 2.26 -18.19
C PRO A 199 2.80 1.25 -18.67
N LEU A 200 2.29 0.37 -17.80
CA LEU A 200 1.33 -0.67 -18.17
C LEU A 200 0.01 -0.08 -18.67
N LEU A 201 -0.38 1.11 -18.18
CA LEU A 201 -1.59 1.83 -18.62
C LEU A 201 -1.51 2.32 -20.07
N LYS A 202 -0.30 2.38 -20.65
CA LYS A 202 -0.08 2.78 -22.05
C LYS A 202 -0.11 1.59 -22.99
N SER A 203 -0.13 0.36 -22.46
CA SER A 203 -0.20 -0.85 -23.28
C SER A 203 -1.55 -0.91 -24.00
N PRO A 204 -1.58 -1.26 -25.30
CA PRO A 204 -2.84 -1.49 -26.00
C PRO A 204 -3.63 -2.68 -25.42
N ARG A 205 -2.94 -3.59 -24.72
CA ARG A 205 -3.53 -4.74 -24.02
C ARG A 205 -3.89 -4.44 -22.55
N ALA A 206 -3.87 -3.17 -22.13
CA ALA A 206 -4.22 -2.81 -20.76
C ALA A 206 -5.69 -3.14 -20.47
N SER A 207 -5.90 -4.12 -19.59
CA SER A 207 -7.22 -4.60 -19.19
C SER A 207 -7.92 -3.65 -18.22
N GLN A 208 -9.20 -3.92 -17.95
CA GLN A 208 -9.96 -3.17 -16.95
C GLN A 208 -9.33 -3.23 -15.56
N SER A 209 -8.86 -4.39 -15.11
CA SER A 209 -8.21 -4.54 -13.81
C SER A 209 -6.91 -3.72 -13.74
N CYS A 210 -6.13 -3.65 -14.83
CA CYS A 210 -4.94 -2.79 -14.90
C CYS A 210 -5.27 -1.33 -14.59
N PHE A 211 -6.25 -0.74 -15.29
CA PHE A 211 -6.67 0.63 -15.04
C PHE A 211 -7.15 0.85 -13.60
N LEU A 212 -7.99 -0.06 -13.09
CA LEU A 212 -8.62 0.11 -11.78
C LEU A 212 -7.65 -0.16 -10.61
N GLY A 213 -6.79 -1.17 -10.74
CA GLY A 213 -5.79 -1.57 -9.75
C GLY A 213 -4.69 -0.52 -9.61
N VAL A 214 -4.10 -0.07 -10.72
CA VAL A 214 -3.04 0.96 -10.71
C VAL A 214 -3.59 2.30 -10.18
N THR A 215 -4.80 2.71 -10.56
CA THR A 215 -5.38 3.96 -10.03
C THR A 215 -5.79 3.87 -8.56
N ALA A 216 -6.22 2.69 -8.08
CA ALA A 216 -6.45 2.46 -6.65
C ALA A 216 -5.15 2.54 -5.84
N LEU A 217 -4.05 1.99 -6.37
CA LEU A 217 -2.71 2.10 -5.78
C LEU A 217 -2.28 3.58 -5.65
N VAL A 218 -2.43 4.35 -6.73
CA VAL A 218 -2.13 5.79 -6.75
C VAL A 218 -2.97 6.55 -5.74
N HIS A 219 -4.26 6.26 -5.64
CA HIS A 219 -5.13 6.89 -4.64
C HIS A 219 -4.63 6.64 -3.22
N ARG A 220 -4.27 5.40 -2.90
CA ARG A 220 -3.79 5.04 -1.56
C ARG A 220 -2.44 5.71 -1.25
N PHE A 221 -1.52 5.75 -2.21
CA PHE A 221 -0.28 6.52 -2.09
C PHE A 221 -0.55 8.01 -1.80
N CYS A 222 -1.40 8.65 -2.62
CA CYS A 222 -1.74 10.07 -2.46
C CYS A 222 -2.59 10.39 -1.22
N SER A 223 -3.22 9.39 -0.61
CA SER A 223 -3.96 9.58 0.64
C SER A 223 -3.03 9.64 1.85
N ALA A 224 -1.82 9.06 1.74
CA ALA A 224 -0.82 9.03 2.79
C ALA A 224 0.27 10.11 2.65
N HIS A 225 0.40 10.76 1.49
CA HIS A 225 1.44 11.74 1.20
C HIS A 225 0.87 13.12 0.86
N SER A 226 1.32 14.15 1.58
CA SER A 226 1.08 15.55 1.21
C SER A 226 1.79 15.90 -0.11
N SER A 227 1.19 16.75 -0.94
CA SER A 227 1.75 17.21 -2.23
C SER A 227 1.93 16.09 -3.28
N CYS A 228 0.99 15.14 -3.33
CA CYS A 228 1.02 14.07 -4.34
C CYS A 228 0.92 14.58 -5.79
N ASP A 229 0.36 15.78 -5.99
CA ASP A 229 0.12 16.42 -7.28
C ASP A 229 1.41 16.83 -8.01
N ILE A 230 2.52 17.04 -7.29
CA ILE A 230 3.83 17.38 -7.87
C ILE A 230 4.68 16.13 -8.21
N VAL A 231 4.23 14.93 -7.82
CA VAL A 231 4.99 13.70 -8.03
C VAL A 231 4.97 13.31 -9.53
N PRO A 232 6.13 13.22 -10.22
CA PRO A 232 6.17 13.00 -11.67
C PRO A 232 5.49 11.70 -12.12
N ALA A 233 5.64 10.62 -11.35
CA ALA A 233 5.01 9.33 -11.62
C ALA A 233 3.47 9.44 -11.63
N VAL A 234 2.92 10.11 -10.62
CA VAL A 234 1.47 10.35 -10.48
C VAL A 234 0.97 11.24 -11.62
N GLN A 235 1.69 12.32 -11.94
CA GLN A 235 1.38 13.18 -13.08
C GLN A 235 1.39 12.42 -14.41
N SER A 236 2.31 11.47 -14.58
CA SER A 236 2.39 10.62 -15.79
C SER A 236 1.14 9.73 -15.92
N VAL A 237 0.67 9.13 -14.82
CA VAL A 237 -0.60 8.37 -14.79
C VAL A 237 -1.77 9.29 -15.14
N MET A 238 -1.90 10.45 -14.50
CA MET A 238 -3.01 11.37 -14.76
C MET A 238 -2.99 11.91 -16.18
N ARG A 239 -1.81 12.21 -16.74
CA ARG A 239 -1.66 12.62 -18.15
C ARG A 239 -2.11 11.50 -19.09
N THR A 240 -1.83 10.25 -18.75
CA THR A 240 -2.23 9.08 -19.55
C THR A 240 -3.75 8.93 -19.54
N LEU A 241 -4.39 9.03 -18.37
CA LEU A 241 -5.85 9.03 -18.26
C LEU A 241 -6.49 10.23 -18.98
N GLY A 242 -5.91 11.43 -18.86
CA GLY A 242 -6.40 12.64 -19.50
C GLY A 242 -6.40 12.57 -21.03
N LYS A 243 -5.43 11.88 -21.64
CA LYS A 243 -5.38 11.66 -23.09
C LYS A 243 -6.60 10.90 -23.59
N PHE A 244 -7.06 9.89 -22.85
CA PHE A 244 -8.26 9.13 -23.21
C PHE A 244 -9.56 9.95 -23.15
N LEU A 245 -9.59 11.04 -22.39
CA LEU A 245 -10.77 11.92 -22.35
C LEU A 245 -10.90 12.81 -23.60
N GLY A 246 -9.84 12.98 -24.39
CA GLY A 246 -9.85 13.82 -25.59
C GLY A 246 -10.26 15.29 -25.34
N GLY A 247 -10.16 15.75 -24.10
CA GLY A 247 -10.59 17.08 -23.67
C GLY A 247 -12.10 17.27 -23.51
N ASN A 248 -12.94 16.56 -24.25
CA ASN A 248 -14.39 16.80 -24.25
C ASN A 248 -15.25 15.52 -24.18
N CYS A 249 -14.67 14.32 -24.03
CA CYS A 249 -15.38 13.05 -23.93
C CYS A 249 -16.34 12.75 -25.10
N THR A 250 -16.00 13.16 -26.33
CA THR A 250 -16.70 12.71 -27.54
C THR A 250 -16.25 11.32 -27.93
N VAL A 251 -17.21 10.45 -28.24
CA VAL A 251 -16.98 9.09 -28.72
C VAL A 251 -17.90 8.81 -29.90
N GLN A 252 -17.35 8.16 -30.93
CA GLN A 252 -18.06 7.84 -32.17
C GLN A 252 -18.66 6.43 -32.12
N ASP A 253 -17.94 5.46 -31.51
CA ASP A 253 -18.34 4.06 -31.46
C ASP A 253 -18.57 3.51 -30.03
N SER A 254 -19.22 2.35 -29.93
CA SER A 254 -19.59 1.69 -28.66
C SER A 254 -18.38 1.15 -27.87
N GLU A 255 -17.34 0.68 -28.56
CA GLU A 255 -16.10 0.22 -27.95
C GLU A 255 -15.36 1.38 -27.27
N ASP A 256 -15.24 2.51 -27.98
CA ASP A 256 -14.66 3.72 -27.41
C ASP A 256 -15.46 4.24 -26.22
N LEU A 257 -16.80 4.12 -26.26
CA LEU A 257 -17.66 4.47 -25.13
C LEU A 257 -17.36 3.60 -23.89
N SER A 258 -17.16 2.29 -24.07
CA SER A 258 -16.84 1.37 -22.97
C SER A 258 -15.47 1.71 -22.37
N LYS A 259 -14.48 1.97 -23.21
CA LYS A 259 -13.14 2.39 -22.80
C LYS A 259 -13.16 3.73 -22.08
N LEU A 260 -13.95 4.69 -22.57
CA LEU A 260 -14.13 5.98 -21.92
C LEU A 260 -14.76 5.84 -20.53
N GLN A 261 -15.77 4.99 -20.37
CA GLN A 261 -16.38 4.72 -19.07
C GLN A 261 -15.39 4.10 -18.08
N LEU A 262 -14.56 3.15 -18.55
CA LEU A 262 -13.48 2.58 -17.76
C LEU A 262 -12.49 3.66 -17.28
N VAL A 263 -12.05 4.55 -18.18
CA VAL A 263 -11.13 5.64 -17.84
C VAL A 263 -11.75 6.60 -16.83
N LEU A 264 -13.02 6.98 -17.00
CA LEU A 264 -13.72 7.83 -16.03
C LEU A 264 -13.79 7.16 -14.65
N LYS A 265 -14.01 5.84 -14.60
CA LYS A 265 -13.97 5.06 -13.35
C LYS A 265 -12.56 5.04 -12.74
N ALA A 266 -11.52 4.88 -13.56
CA ALA A 266 -10.12 4.90 -13.12
C ALA A 266 -9.72 6.28 -12.55
N ILE A 267 -10.16 7.37 -13.19
CA ILE A 267 -9.97 8.74 -12.68
C ILE A 267 -10.67 8.92 -11.32
N GLY A 268 -11.92 8.46 -11.20
CA GLY A 268 -12.63 8.50 -9.91
C GLY A 268 -12.00 7.63 -8.83
N ASN A 269 -11.37 6.52 -9.22
CA ASN A 269 -10.60 5.67 -8.31
C ASN A 269 -9.33 6.36 -7.83
N ALA A 270 -8.62 7.09 -8.69
CA ALA A 270 -7.39 7.83 -8.35
C ALA A 270 -7.63 8.95 -7.31
N GLY A 271 -8.86 9.46 -7.20
CA GLY A 271 -9.27 10.38 -6.14
C GLY A 271 -8.50 11.70 -6.15
N LEU A 272 -7.86 12.05 -5.02
CA LEU A 272 -7.07 13.29 -4.86
C LEU A 272 -6.03 13.49 -5.97
N ALA A 273 -5.41 12.40 -6.45
CA ALA A 273 -4.43 12.44 -7.53
C ALA A 273 -5.00 13.05 -8.82
N ALA A 274 -6.31 12.91 -9.05
CA ALA A 274 -6.98 13.31 -10.27
C ALA A 274 -7.48 14.76 -10.26
N ALA A 275 -7.09 15.57 -9.27
CA ALA A 275 -7.49 16.98 -9.15
C ALA A 275 -7.27 17.77 -10.46
N ALA A 276 -6.14 17.56 -11.14
CA ALA A 276 -5.81 18.22 -12.41
C ALA A 276 -6.79 17.87 -13.57
N LEU A 277 -7.54 16.77 -13.46
CA LEU A 277 -8.50 16.34 -14.47
C LEU A 277 -9.92 16.86 -14.19
N ALA A 278 -10.16 17.55 -13.07
CA ALA A 278 -11.48 18.09 -12.72
C ALA A 278 -12.12 18.95 -13.84
N PRO A 279 -11.41 19.86 -14.54
CA PRO A 279 -12.00 20.61 -15.65
C PRO A 279 -12.44 19.72 -16.81
N ALA A 280 -11.69 18.66 -17.11
CA ALA A 280 -12.05 17.70 -18.16
C ALA A 280 -13.29 16.90 -17.76
N LEU A 281 -13.35 16.40 -16.53
CA LEU A 281 -14.53 15.74 -15.98
C LEU A 281 -15.79 16.62 -16.04
N GLY A 282 -15.63 17.92 -15.73
CA GLY A 282 -16.71 18.90 -15.84
C GLY A 282 -17.27 18.98 -17.26
N ARG A 283 -16.40 19.02 -18.28
CA ARG A 283 -16.82 19.00 -19.69
C ARG A 283 -17.50 17.69 -20.09
N CYS A 284 -17.06 16.57 -19.55
CA CYS A 284 -17.68 15.26 -19.79
C CYS A 284 -19.09 15.13 -19.18
N ALA A 285 -19.39 15.92 -18.14
CA ALA A 285 -20.70 15.96 -17.48
C ALA A 285 -21.71 16.90 -18.17
N LEU A 286 -21.27 17.73 -19.13
CA LEU A 286 -22.13 18.70 -19.82
C LEU A 286 -23.24 18.06 -20.65
N ARG A 287 -24.34 18.79 -20.86
CA ARG A 287 -25.41 18.41 -21.81
C ARG A 287 -24.82 18.31 -23.22
N GLY A 288 -25.26 17.32 -24.00
CA GLY A 288 -24.69 17.00 -25.33
C GLY A 288 -23.74 15.80 -25.34
N ARG A 289 -23.54 15.12 -24.21
CA ARG A 289 -22.84 13.83 -24.11
C ARG A 289 -23.81 12.67 -23.84
N PRO A 290 -23.46 11.43 -24.22
CA PRO A 290 -24.23 10.24 -23.86
C PRO A 290 -24.51 10.21 -22.36
N VAL A 291 -25.72 9.78 -21.97
CA VAL A 291 -26.14 9.78 -20.55
C VAL A 291 -25.20 8.95 -19.68
N GLN A 292 -24.68 7.85 -20.23
CA GLN A 292 -23.74 6.96 -19.57
C GLN A 292 -22.41 7.67 -19.28
N THR A 293 -21.88 8.43 -20.26
CA THR A 293 -20.67 9.25 -20.09
C THR A 293 -20.87 10.32 -19.02
N ARG A 294 -22.00 11.03 -19.05
CA ARG A 294 -22.30 12.07 -18.05
C ARG A 294 -22.38 11.48 -16.65
N LEU A 295 -23.08 10.35 -16.50
CA LEU A 295 -23.21 9.66 -15.21
C LEU A 295 -21.84 9.16 -14.70
N ALA A 296 -21.02 8.59 -15.57
CA ALA A 296 -19.68 8.14 -15.22
C ALA A 296 -18.78 9.32 -14.79
N ALA A 297 -18.85 10.45 -15.50
CA ALA A 297 -18.11 11.66 -15.15
C ALA A 297 -18.55 12.24 -13.79
N VAL A 298 -19.86 12.32 -13.53
CA VAL A 298 -20.39 12.74 -12.23
C VAL A 298 -19.94 11.80 -11.10
N ARG A 299 -19.97 10.48 -11.34
CA ARG A 299 -19.48 9.50 -10.35
C ARG A 299 -17.99 9.62 -10.08
N ALA A 300 -17.20 10.00 -11.09
CA ALA A 300 -15.75 10.20 -10.94
C ALA A 300 -15.42 11.32 -9.95
N PHE A 301 -16.25 12.37 -9.86
CA PHE A 301 -16.04 13.47 -8.91
C PHE A 301 -16.13 13.07 -7.43
N ARG A 302 -16.70 11.91 -7.08
CA ARG A 302 -16.93 11.50 -5.67
C ARG A 302 -15.67 11.59 -4.79
N ARG A 303 -14.48 11.35 -5.35
CA ARG A 303 -13.20 11.37 -4.62
C ARG A 303 -12.21 12.41 -5.14
N VAL A 304 -12.60 13.22 -6.13
CA VAL A 304 -11.77 14.29 -6.67
C VAL A 304 -12.09 15.56 -5.89
N PRO A 305 -11.10 16.30 -5.38
CA PRO A 305 -11.36 17.49 -4.61
C PRO A 305 -12.07 18.52 -5.50
N CYS A 306 -13.22 18.99 -5.06
CA CYS A 306 -13.88 20.13 -5.68
C CYS A 306 -13.06 21.37 -5.32
N PRO A 307 -12.68 22.23 -6.30
CA PRO A 307 -12.16 23.54 -5.95
C PRO A 307 -13.19 24.24 -5.06
N ALA A 308 -12.75 24.72 -3.90
CA ALA A 308 -13.58 25.56 -3.04
C ALA A 308 -14.14 26.67 -3.94
N ARG A 309 -15.47 26.88 -3.90
CA ARG A 309 -16.13 27.91 -4.70
C ARG A 309 -15.38 29.22 -4.50
N VAL A 310 -14.73 29.72 -5.56
CA VAL A 310 -14.57 31.15 -5.71
C VAL A 310 -16.00 31.67 -5.79
N SER A 311 -16.39 32.45 -4.80
CA SER A 311 -17.68 33.13 -4.67
C SER A 311 -18.24 33.59 -6.02
N ASP A 312 -19.51 33.28 -6.25
CA ASP A 312 -20.31 33.58 -7.43
C ASP A 312 -20.00 34.96 -8.08
N PRO A 313 -19.96 35.06 -9.42
CA PRO A 313 -20.47 36.22 -10.12
C PRO A 313 -21.94 36.00 -10.52
N PRO A 314 -22.73 37.08 -10.62
CA PRO A 314 -24.19 37.00 -10.67
C PRO A 314 -24.68 36.35 -11.96
N LEU A 315 -25.71 35.51 -11.79
CA LEU A 315 -26.61 35.08 -12.85
C LEU A 315 -27.15 36.32 -13.59
N LEU A 316 -26.68 36.52 -14.83
CA LEU A 316 -27.41 37.26 -15.85
C LEU A 316 -27.80 36.25 -16.93
N LEU A 317 -29.04 35.78 -16.85
CA LEU A 317 -29.78 35.30 -18.01
C LEU A 317 -30.74 36.43 -18.43
N PRO A 318 -30.87 36.72 -19.74
CA PRO A 318 -32.02 37.47 -20.25
C PRO A 318 -33.33 36.71 -20.08
#